data_AF-A0A6P7TGB5-F1
#
_entry.id   AF-A0A6P7TGB5-F1
#
_cell.length_a   1.000
_cell.length_b   1.000
_cell.length_c   1.000
_cell.angle_alpha   90.00
_cell.angle_beta   90.00
_cell.angle_gamma   90.00
#
_symmetry.space_group_name_H-M   'P 1'
#
loop_
_entity.id
_entity.type
_entity.pdbx_description
1 polymer ?
#
loop_
_entity_poly.entity_id
_entity_poly.type
_entity_poly.pdbx_seq_one_letter_code
_entity_poly.pdbx_strand_id
1 'polypeptide(L)'
;MDISSKLEASVVGAGCVYVLYSVQSFVNSYILLFHSAAFCWSVYTEWKWQCQTFLISETFCRPRARCSVWSVLLFPLCLLSRIRSSSFSTYEDALYQSYILVLNPLYLAYRILERPTHFPDSRAKEIFLDAVFGVAIPLWMEKGWLDSFAFGMMLVAHLYLMRKMLLLLPKTFTYGELVLVSQLIQYFVHNNALLVIKKMTAGIHVLDMEVIIATVVLTLAISAAIFHNSKVSPIKFYVTYGLLANAIIIFWIMLLHPFSFEKLVHYVSRNQIYLLSYWVLWSVMAIAVVIYFNKHKNRIHYDVRKYFHVIMVAVYLPGLLLEPMMLALAAWCAFALLFLLEQFRMYKIPPLSSSLESSLSLFLDEKDSGPMLVSHIYLLVGFSVPVWLSTDAGHFLTSEDYVSCFSGLLTLGVGDSAASVVGIRFGKTKLPGNSRKSVEGTLASIVAQIIGVGCLNYFVSVPLTPRILFTLSLASFYEAFTDQIDNLTLPLFTYSLLRLSS
;
A
#
# COMPACT_ATOMS: atom_id res chain seq x y z
N MET A 1 12.43 -21.38 15.48
CA MET A 1 12.59 -20.09 14.79
C MET A 1 13.82 -20.13 13.92
N ASP A 2 13.64 -19.93 12.62
CA ASP A 2 14.73 -19.76 11.65
C ASP A 2 15.51 -18.47 11.96
N ILE A 3 16.83 -18.48 11.75
CA ILE A 3 17.72 -17.32 11.92
C ILE A 3 17.23 -16.12 11.11
N SER A 4 16.73 -16.35 9.89
CA SER A 4 16.17 -15.29 9.05
C SER A 4 15.00 -14.56 9.71
N SER A 5 14.12 -15.28 10.42
CA SER A 5 12.96 -14.67 11.10
C SER A 5 13.35 -13.74 12.25
N LYS A 6 14.43 -14.07 12.96
CA LYS A 6 14.97 -13.21 14.03
C LYS A 6 15.62 -11.96 13.45
N LEU A 7 16.35 -12.09 12.34
CA LEU A 7 17.00 -10.97 11.68
C LEU A 7 15.98 -10.01 11.09
N GLU A 8 14.96 -10.51 10.38
CA GLU A 8 13.85 -9.71 9.87
C GLU A 8 13.17 -8.91 11.00
N ALA A 9 12.76 -9.60 12.08
CA ALA A 9 12.12 -8.94 13.23
C ALA A 9 13.05 -7.91 13.90
N SER A 10 14.35 -8.16 13.94
CA SER A 10 15.35 -7.25 14.51
C SER A 10 15.54 -6.00 13.65
N VAL A 11 15.59 -6.14 12.32
CA VAL A 11 15.67 -5.01 11.37
C VAL A 11 14.42 -4.14 11.47
N VAL A 12 13.24 -4.76 11.52
CA VAL A 12 11.97 -4.05 11.72
C VAL A 12 11.97 -3.35 13.07
N GLY A 13 12.35 -4.04 14.15
CA GLY A 13 12.41 -3.46 15.50
C GLY A 13 13.34 -2.25 15.57
N ALA A 14 14.51 -2.32 14.93
CA ALA A 14 15.43 -1.18 14.83
C ALA A 14 14.79 0.00 14.07
N GLY A 15 14.06 -0.28 12.99
CA GLY A 15 13.28 0.73 12.26
C GLY A 15 12.18 1.36 13.13
N CYS A 16 11.42 0.56 13.89
CA CYS A 16 10.41 1.04 14.83
C CYS A 16 11.03 1.99 15.87
N VAL A 17 12.15 1.59 16.48
CA VAL A 17 12.86 2.40 17.47
C VAL A 17 13.35 3.70 16.85
N TYR A 18 13.94 3.64 15.65
CA TYR A 18 14.38 4.82 14.91
C TYR A 18 13.23 5.80 14.65
N VAL A 19 12.08 5.27 14.22
CA VAL A 19 10.88 6.08 13.96
C VAL A 19 10.38 6.74 15.23
N LEU A 20 10.14 5.96 16.28
CA LEU A 20 9.53 6.46 17.51
C LEU A 20 10.45 7.42 18.28
N TYR A 21 11.78 7.19 18.25
CA TYR A 21 12.75 8.10 18.84
C TYR A 21 12.77 9.47 18.15
N SER A 22 12.65 9.49 16.82
CA SER A 22 12.76 10.72 16.01
C SER A 22 11.57 11.69 16.17
N VAL A 23 10.51 11.31 16.91
CA VAL A 23 9.27 12.09 17.05
C VAL A 23 9.26 13.03 18.30
N GLN A 24 10.20 12.90 19.26
CA GLN A 24 10.64 13.84 20.32
C GLN A 24 9.69 14.65 21.30
N SER A 25 8.47 14.24 21.67
CA SER A 25 7.55 14.92 22.63
C SER A 25 7.11 14.04 23.82
N PHE A 26 6.68 14.62 24.96
CA PHE A 26 6.20 13.92 26.19
C PHE A 26 4.96 13.03 25.94
N VAL A 27 4.06 13.45 25.04
CA VAL A 27 2.92 12.63 24.56
C VAL A 27 3.42 11.37 23.84
N ASN A 28 4.64 11.39 23.28
CA ASN A 28 5.26 10.23 22.65
C ASN A 28 5.58 9.13 23.64
N SER A 29 5.66 9.40 24.94
CA SER A 29 5.93 8.34 25.92
C SER A 29 4.84 7.27 25.88
N TYR A 30 3.57 7.67 25.74
CA TYR A 30 2.44 6.75 25.63
C TYR A 30 2.37 6.05 24.27
N ILE A 31 2.68 6.77 23.19
CA ILE A 31 2.70 6.21 21.82
C ILE A 31 3.84 5.21 21.66
N LEU A 32 5.03 5.56 22.15
CA LEU A 32 6.20 4.70 22.22
C LEU A 32 5.86 3.46 23.05
N LEU A 33 5.26 3.62 24.23
CA LEU A 33 4.87 2.49 25.07
C LEU A 33 3.84 1.59 24.35
N PHE A 34 2.80 2.17 23.75
CA PHE A 34 1.76 1.41 23.04
C PHE A 34 2.33 0.67 21.82
N HIS A 35 3.05 1.36 20.93
CA HIS A 35 3.61 0.73 19.73
C HIS A 35 4.73 -0.25 20.08
N SER A 36 5.52 0.00 21.13
CA SER A 36 6.50 -0.97 21.65
C SER A 36 5.82 -2.20 22.25
N ALA A 37 4.74 -2.01 23.02
CA ALA A 37 3.95 -3.12 23.53
C ALA A 37 3.30 -3.92 22.40
N ALA A 38 2.75 -3.23 21.39
CA ALA A 38 2.21 -3.83 20.18
C ALA A 38 3.28 -4.60 19.40
N PHE A 39 4.50 -4.07 19.30
CA PHE A 39 5.64 -4.76 18.69
C PHE A 39 5.98 -6.04 19.45
N CYS A 40 6.22 -5.94 20.76
CA CYS A 40 6.52 -7.09 21.61
C CYS A 40 5.41 -8.15 21.53
N TRP A 41 4.15 -7.72 21.57
CA TRP A 41 2.99 -8.59 21.41
C TRP A 41 2.93 -9.25 20.04
N SER A 42 3.21 -8.52 18.96
CA SER A 42 3.23 -9.05 17.60
C SER A 42 4.33 -10.10 17.41
N VAL A 43 5.52 -9.88 17.98
CA VAL A 43 6.64 -10.84 17.95
C VAL A 43 6.30 -12.08 18.77
N TYR A 44 5.73 -11.91 19.95
CA TYR A 44 5.24 -13.02 20.77
C TYR A 44 4.17 -13.84 20.06
N THR A 45 3.23 -13.15 19.39
CA THR A 45 2.17 -13.75 18.60
C THR A 45 2.74 -14.52 17.43
N GLU A 46 3.65 -13.93 16.65
CA GLU A 46 4.35 -14.61 15.54
C GLU A 46 5.04 -15.89 16.03
N TRP A 47 5.74 -15.83 17.17
CA TRP A 47 6.37 -17.00 17.76
C TRP A 47 5.37 -18.13 18.07
N LYS A 48 4.18 -17.79 18.62
CA LYS A 48 3.11 -18.78 18.83
C LYS A 48 2.53 -19.32 17.51
N TRP A 49 2.32 -18.46 16.52
CA TRP A 49 1.80 -18.84 15.21
C TRP A 49 2.75 -19.80 14.50
N GLN A 50 4.06 -19.66 14.66
CA GLN A 50 5.04 -20.59 14.08
C GLN A 50 4.80 -22.05 14.50
N CYS A 51 4.31 -22.27 15.72
CA CYS A 51 3.96 -23.61 16.19
C CYS A 51 2.68 -24.18 15.54
N GLN A 52 1.82 -23.34 14.98
CA GLN A 52 0.51 -23.71 14.40
C GLN A 52 0.38 -23.33 12.92
N THR A 53 1.48 -22.91 12.27
CA THR A 53 1.46 -22.28 10.93
C THR A 53 0.82 -23.17 9.88
N PHE A 54 1.07 -24.48 9.95
CA PHE A 54 0.49 -25.45 9.02
C PHE A 54 -1.04 -25.33 8.97
N LEU A 55 -1.70 -25.42 10.12
CA LEU A 55 -3.17 -25.35 10.24
C LEU A 55 -3.75 -24.02 9.74
N ILE A 56 -3.10 -22.91 10.10
CA ILE A 56 -3.54 -21.56 9.70
C ILE A 56 -3.37 -21.36 8.19
N SER A 57 -2.28 -21.86 7.61
CA SER A 57 -1.97 -21.74 6.18
C SER A 57 -2.83 -22.65 5.30
N GLU A 58 -3.29 -23.80 5.79
CA GLU A 58 -4.23 -24.64 5.03
C GLU A 58 -5.60 -23.97 4.91
N THR A 59 -6.00 -23.24 5.95
CA THR A 59 -7.37 -22.74 6.10
C THR A 59 -7.54 -21.32 5.58
N PHE A 60 -6.60 -20.41 5.88
CA PHE A 60 -6.83 -18.97 5.70
C PHE A 60 -5.75 -18.28 4.86
N CYS A 61 -4.50 -18.39 5.29
CA CYS A 61 -3.40 -17.63 4.73
C CYS A 61 -2.75 -18.37 3.56
N ARG A 62 -2.02 -17.65 2.72
CA ARG A 62 -1.24 -18.24 1.64
C ARG A 62 -0.27 -19.30 2.16
N PRO A 63 -0.20 -20.50 1.54
CA PRO A 63 0.69 -21.56 1.98
C PRO A 63 2.16 -21.19 1.75
N ARG A 64 3.05 -21.76 2.58
CA ARG A 64 4.52 -21.64 2.46
C ARG A 64 5.09 -20.21 2.60
N ALA A 65 4.30 -19.27 3.08
CA ALA A 65 4.75 -17.91 3.40
C ALA A 65 4.65 -17.65 4.91
N ARG A 66 5.53 -16.80 5.44
CA ARG A 66 5.47 -16.37 6.85
C ARG A 66 4.24 -15.50 7.10
N CYS A 67 3.71 -15.52 8.31
CA CYS A 67 2.55 -14.72 8.67
C CYS A 67 2.93 -13.26 8.96
N SER A 68 4.14 -13.02 9.49
CA SER A 68 4.71 -11.69 9.75
C SER A 68 3.72 -10.76 10.47
N VAL A 69 3.21 -11.20 11.62
CA VAL A 69 2.28 -10.43 12.48
C VAL A 69 2.83 -9.04 12.84
N TRP A 70 4.15 -8.89 12.89
CA TRP A 70 4.84 -7.60 13.13
C TRP A 70 4.48 -6.51 12.12
N SER A 71 4.05 -6.87 10.90
CA SER A 71 3.64 -5.94 9.83
C SER A 71 2.50 -5.02 10.24
N VAL A 72 1.75 -5.36 11.30
CA VAL A 72 0.74 -4.49 11.93
C VAL A 72 1.24 -3.08 12.21
N LEU A 73 2.54 -2.90 12.44
CA LEU A 73 3.14 -1.61 12.75
C LEU A 73 3.61 -0.83 11.53
N LEU A 74 3.83 -1.46 10.39
CA LEU A 74 4.52 -0.82 9.27
C LEU A 74 3.76 0.41 8.75
N PHE A 75 2.46 0.29 8.52
CA PHE A 75 1.65 1.42 8.07
C PHE A 75 1.41 2.46 9.19
N PRO A 76 1.10 2.08 10.44
CA PRO A 76 1.12 3.02 11.58
C PRO A 76 2.43 3.83 11.68
N LEU A 77 3.59 3.22 11.46
CA LEU A 77 4.87 3.94 11.43
C LEU A 77 4.95 4.93 10.27
N CYS A 78 4.37 4.62 9.12
CA CYS A 78 4.25 5.59 8.03
C CYS A 78 3.45 6.81 8.49
N LEU A 79 2.33 6.63 9.20
CA LEU A 79 1.53 7.74 9.74
C LEU A 79 2.28 8.53 10.81
N LEU A 80 2.95 7.84 11.74
CA LEU A 80 3.74 8.48 12.79
C LEU A 80 4.92 9.28 12.23
N SER A 81 5.54 8.80 11.14
CA SER A 81 6.61 9.54 10.48
C SER A 81 6.16 10.90 9.92
N ARG A 82 4.85 11.10 9.73
CA ARG A 82 4.27 12.35 9.22
C ARG A 82 4.17 13.47 10.24
N ILE A 83 4.25 13.11 11.52
CA ILE A 83 4.03 14.04 12.63
C ILE A 83 5.00 15.21 12.60
N ARG A 84 6.28 14.94 12.29
CA ARG A 84 7.38 15.92 12.33
C ARG A 84 7.11 17.16 11.48
N SER A 85 6.41 17.00 10.36
CA SER A 85 6.16 18.05 9.37
C SER A 85 4.73 18.61 9.42
N SER A 86 3.93 18.25 10.43
CA SER A 86 2.47 18.44 10.42
C SER A 86 1.96 19.49 11.41
N SER A 87 0.85 20.17 11.07
CA SER A 87 0.12 21.04 12.00
C SER A 87 -0.49 20.25 13.16
N PHE A 88 -0.75 20.91 14.28
CA PHE A 88 -1.25 20.28 15.52
C PHE A 88 -2.52 19.40 15.33
N SER A 89 -3.46 19.82 14.49
CA SER A 89 -4.67 19.02 14.19
C SER A 89 -4.35 17.73 13.41
N THR A 90 -3.45 17.82 12.44
CA THR A 90 -2.98 16.70 11.61
C THR A 90 -2.12 15.72 12.41
N TYR A 91 -1.35 16.24 13.38
CA TYR A 91 -0.59 15.45 14.34
C TYR A 91 -1.50 14.51 15.13
N GLU A 92 -2.55 15.06 15.73
CA GLU A 92 -3.52 14.30 16.49
C GLU A 92 -4.22 13.24 15.64
N ASP A 93 -4.69 13.60 14.44
CA ASP A 93 -5.39 12.66 13.56
C ASP A 93 -4.50 11.47 13.15
N ALA A 94 -3.23 11.73 12.82
CA ALA A 94 -2.26 10.68 12.50
C ALA A 94 -2.03 9.73 13.69
N LEU A 95 -2.00 10.27 14.92
CA LEU A 95 -1.89 9.46 16.14
C LEU A 95 -3.10 8.55 16.33
N TYR A 96 -4.32 9.08 16.25
CA TYR A 96 -5.55 8.29 16.40
C TYR A 96 -5.64 7.19 15.35
N GLN A 97 -5.38 7.55 14.09
CA GLN A 97 -5.39 6.58 12.99
C GLN A 97 -4.35 5.49 13.21
N SER A 98 -3.13 5.84 13.63
CA SER A 98 -2.09 4.85 13.95
C SER A 98 -2.54 3.86 15.03
N TYR A 99 -3.17 4.36 16.10
CA TYR A 99 -3.66 3.54 17.21
C TYR A 99 -4.79 2.59 16.79
N ILE A 100 -5.83 3.13 16.15
CA ILE A 100 -7.02 2.39 15.71
C ILE A 100 -6.64 1.29 14.71
N LEU A 101 -5.73 1.60 13.77
CA LEU A 101 -5.27 0.65 12.75
C LEU A 101 -4.44 -0.52 13.33
N VAL A 102 -3.93 -0.42 14.56
CA VAL A 102 -3.19 -1.51 15.24
C VAL A 102 -4.13 -2.45 16.00
N LEU A 103 -5.19 -1.91 16.61
CA LEU A 103 -6.06 -2.69 17.52
C LEU A 103 -6.72 -3.89 16.85
N ASN A 104 -7.41 -3.67 15.73
CA ASN A 104 -8.16 -4.71 15.04
C ASN A 104 -7.31 -5.86 14.50
N PRO A 105 -6.16 -5.60 13.84
CA PRO A 105 -5.22 -6.65 13.50
C PRO A 105 -4.81 -7.47 14.72
N LEU A 106 -4.30 -6.86 15.79
CA LEU A 106 -3.85 -7.61 16.96
C LEU A 106 -4.95 -8.47 17.58
N TYR A 107 -6.17 -7.93 17.66
CA TYR A 107 -7.34 -8.67 18.09
C TYR A 107 -7.64 -9.87 17.18
N LEU A 108 -7.62 -9.66 15.87
CA LEU A 108 -7.86 -10.73 14.90
C LEU A 108 -6.76 -11.80 14.96
N ALA A 109 -5.50 -11.41 15.11
CA ALA A 109 -4.37 -12.32 15.25
C ALA A 109 -4.55 -13.24 16.46
N TYR A 110 -4.98 -12.66 17.58
CA TYR A 110 -5.28 -13.41 18.81
C TYR A 110 -6.44 -14.40 18.59
N ARG A 111 -7.51 -14.00 17.91
CA ARG A 111 -8.67 -14.88 17.66
C ARG A 111 -8.36 -16.03 16.71
N ILE A 112 -7.50 -15.82 15.72
CA ILE A 112 -7.04 -16.91 14.84
C ILE A 112 -6.19 -17.91 15.63
N LEU A 113 -5.34 -17.46 16.56
CA LEU A 113 -4.59 -18.37 17.46
C LEU A 113 -5.48 -19.26 18.32
N GLU A 114 -6.55 -18.69 18.88
CA GLU A 114 -7.46 -19.46 19.73
C GLU A 114 -8.21 -20.52 18.92
N ARG A 115 -8.50 -20.24 17.64
CA ARG A 115 -9.32 -21.11 16.77
C ARG A 115 -8.76 -21.19 15.35
N PRO A 116 -7.63 -21.88 15.14
CA PRO A 116 -6.90 -21.88 13.87
C PRO A 116 -7.61 -22.61 12.72
N THR A 117 -8.69 -23.36 12.99
CA THR A 117 -9.46 -24.11 11.98
C THR A 117 -10.85 -23.55 11.71
N HIS A 118 -11.36 -22.65 12.57
CA HIS A 118 -12.71 -22.16 12.45
C HIS A 118 -12.82 -20.71 12.89
N PHE A 119 -13.23 -19.86 11.95
CA PHE A 119 -13.34 -18.43 12.18
C PHE A 119 -14.78 -17.95 11.98
N PRO A 120 -15.55 -17.68 13.05
CA PRO A 120 -16.94 -17.25 12.93
C PRO A 120 -17.04 -15.80 12.43
N ASP A 121 -18.16 -15.44 11.78
CA ASP A 121 -18.52 -14.05 11.50
C ASP A 121 -18.56 -13.22 12.81
N SER A 122 -18.34 -11.91 12.69
CA SER A 122 -18.29 -11.00 13.84
C SER A 122 -19.59 -11.09 14.65
N ARG A 123 -19.44 -11.25 15.97
CA ARG A 123 -20.60 -11.21 16.87
C ARG A 123 -21.02 -9.75 17.05
N ALA A 124 -22.33 -9.50 17.20
CA ALA A 124 -22.86 -8.16 17.46
C ALA A 124 -22.15 -7.44 18.63
N LYS A 125 -21.73 -8.19 19.66
CA LYS A 125 -20.95 -7.68 20.79
C LYS A 125 -19.58 -7.11 20.38
N GLU A 126 -18.88 -7.75 19.44
CA GLU A 126 -17.57 -7.31 18.97
C GLU A 126 -17.71 -5.99 18.20
N ILE A 127 -18.68 -5.92 17.28
CA ILE A 127 -19.01 -4.71 16.52
C ILE A 127 -19.41 -3.56 17.46
N PHE A 128 -20.22 -3.85 18.48
CA PHE A 128 -20.64 -2.84 19.46
C PHE A 128 -19.45 -2.29 20.25
N LEU A 129 -18.54 -3.16 20.73
CA LEU A 129 -17.35 -2.72 21.45
C LEU A 129 -16.44 -1.85 20.58
N ASP A 130 -16.21 -2.24 19.32
CA ASP A 130 -15.43 -1.43 18.39
C ASP A 130 -16.07 -0.06 18.15
N ALA A 131 -17.39 -0.02 17.93
CA ALA A 131 -18.09 1.25 17.78
C ALA A 131 -17.95 2.14 19.03
N VAL A 132 -18.11 1.56 20.23
CA VAL A 132 -17.98 2.30 21.49
C VAL A 132 -16.56 2.81 21.69
N PHE A 133 -15.53 1.95 21.56
CA PHE A 133 -14.13 2.37 21.74
C PHE A 133 -13.70 3.38 20.69
N GLY A 134 -14.07 3.16 19.42
CA GLY A 134 -13.71 4.04 18.32
C GLY A 134 -14.37 5.42 18.40
N VAL A 135 -15.50 5.58 19.12
CA VAL A 135 -16.12 6.88 19.40
C VAL A 135 -15.65 7.48 20.72
N ALA A 136 -15.58 6.67 21.79
CA ALA A 136 -15.28 7.15 23.13
C ALA A 136 -13.84 7.66 23.27
N ILE A 137 -12.87 7.02 22.61
CA ILE A 137 -11.46 7.42 22.71
C ILE A 137 -11.22 8.80 22.06
N PRO A 138 -11.66 9.07 20.81
CA PRO A 138 -11.54 10.40 20.24
C PRO A 138 -12.29 11.48 21.04
N LEU A 139 -13.50 11.18 21.55
CA LEU A 139 -14.25 12.12 22.38
C LEU A 139 -13.55 12.43 23.70
N TRP A 140 -12.95 11.42 24.35
CA TRP A 140 -12.19 11.60 25.58
C TRP A 140 -10.98 12.51 25.38
N MET A 141 -10.45 12.56 24.14
CA MET A 141 -9.39 13.45 23.75
C MET A 141 -9.89 14.70 22.98
N GLU A 142 -11.12 15.13 23.28
CA GLU A 142 -11.68 16.42 22.82
C GLU A 142 -11.88 16.56 21.30
N LYS A 143 -11.91 15.45 20.53
CA LYS A 143 -12.31 15.49 19.11
C LYS A 143 -13.79 15.80 18.97
N GLY A 144 -14.14 16.48 17.89
CA GLY A 144 -15.53 16.75 17.53
C GLY A 144 -16.35 15.47 17.33
N TRP A 145 -17.67 15.58 17.49
CA TRP A 145 -18.59 14.45 17.32
C TRP A 145 -18.51 13.80 15.94
N LEU A 146 -18.36 14.60 14.88
CA LEU A 146 -18.28 14.09 13.51
C LEU A 146 -17.02 13.24 13.29
N ASP A 147 -15.86 13.74 13.69
CA ASP A 147 -14.60 13.01 13.55
C ASP A 147 -14.62 11.75 14.45
N SER A 148 -15.10 11.86 15.69
CA SER A 148 -15.23 10.73 16.61
C SER A 148 -16.15 9.62 16.07
N PHE A 149 -17.30 9.99 15.49
CA PHE A 149 -18.19 9.04 14.83
C PHE A 149 -17.53 8.38 13.62
N ALA A 150 -16.81 9.16 12.81
CA ALA A 150 -16.09 8.64 11.66
C ALA A 150 -14.98 7.64 12.08
N PHE A 151 -14.29 7.88 13.20
CA PHE A 151 -13.33 6.94 13.79
C PHE A 151 -14.00 5.65 14.29
N GLY A 152 -15.17 5.74 14.93
CA GLY A 152 -15.98 4.58 15.29
C GLY A 152 -16.33 3.71 14.08
N MET A 153 -16.83 4.35 13.01
CA MET A 153 -17.15 3.68 11.75
C MET A 153 -15.90 3.07 11.10
N MET A 154 -14.75 3.76 11.20
CA MET A 154 -13.47 3.27 10.69
C MET A 154 -13.05 1.96 11.37
N LEU A 155 -13.13 1.89 12.70
CA LEU A 155 -12.75 0.68 13.44
C LEU A 155 -13.69 -0.49 13.11
N VAL A 156 -15.00 -0.27 13.06
CA VAL A 156 -15.97 -1.33 12.70
C VAL A 156 -15.75 -1.80 11.25
N ALA A 157 -15.57 -0.87 10.31
CA ALA A 157 -15.33 -1.19 8.91
C ALA A 157 -14.03 -1.97 8.72
N HIS A 158 -12.98 -1.64 9.47
CA HIS A 158 -11.69 -2.32 9.38
C HIS A 158 -11.76 -3.77 9.85
N LEU A 159 -12.39 -4.04 11.00
CA LEU A 159 -12.58 -5.41 11.48
C LEU A 159 -13.42 -6.22 10.47
N TYR A 160 -14.48 -5.62 9.95
CA TYR A 160 -15.33 -6.25 8.95
C TYR A 160 -14.54 -6.58 7.67
N LEU A 161 -13.79 -5.61 7.14
CA LEU A 161 -12.97 -5.76 5.94
C LEU A 161 -11.95 -6.89 6.09
N MET A 162 -11.19 -6.89 7.19
CA MET A 162 -10.18 -7.91 7.48
C MET A 162 -10.77 -9.32 7.46
N ARG A 163 -11.91 -9.52 8.12
CA ARG A 163 -12.59 -10.83 8.16
C ARG A 163 -13.12 -11.23 6.80
N LYS A 164 -13.72 -10.31 6.05
CA LYS A 164 -14.24 -10.61 4.71
C LYS A 164 -13.12 -10.96 3.74
N MET A 165 -12.02 -10.22 3.74
CA MET A 165 -10.85 -10.58 2.94
C MET A 165 -10.29 -11.97 3.31
N LEU A 166 -10.23 -12.30 4.61
CA LEU A 166 -9.78 -13.63 5.07
C LEU A 166 -10.69 -14.77 4.56
N LEU A 167 -12.01 -14.57 4.58
CA LEU A 167 -12.99 -15.61 4.25
C LEU A 167 -13.28 -15.72 2.75
N LEU A 168 -13.28 -14.60 2.02
CA LEU A 168 -13.68 -14.53 0.60
C LEU A 168 -12.50 -14.65 -0.36
N LEU A 169 -11.30 -14.31 0.11
CA LEU A 169 -10.06 -14.40 -0.66
C LEU A 169 -9.08 -15.38 0.01
N PRO A 170 -9.51 -16.63 0.30
CA PRO A 170 -8.68 -17.59 1.01
C PRO A 170 -7.38 -17.84 0.24
N LYS A 171 -6.27 -17.99 0.96
CA LYS A 171 -4.92 -18.25 0.42
C LYS A 171 -4.35 -17.13 -0.47
N THR A 172 -5.03 -15.99 -0.60
CA THR A 172 -4.54 -14.84 -1.37
C THR A 172 -3.42 -14.12 -0.63
N PHE A 173 -3.60 -13.89 0.68
CA PHE A 173 -2.73 -13.05 1.48
C PHE A 173 -1.98 -13.88 2.53
N THR A 174 -0.77 -13.45 2.90
CA THR A 174 -0.28 -13.70 4.26
C THR A 174 -1.10 -12.89 5.26
N TYR A 175 -1.02 -13.26 6.54
CA TYR A 175 -1.66 -12.45 7.57
C TYR A 175 -1.14 -11.00 7.55
N GLY A 176 0.17 -10.81 7.38
CA GLY A 176 0.75 -9.47 7.33
C GLY A 176 0.32 -8.65 6.11
N GLU A 177 0.24 -9.25 4.93
CA GLU A 177 -0.30 -8.58 3.74
C GLU A 177 -1.76 -8.18 3.92
N LEU A 178 -2.56 -9.08 4.46
CA LEU A 178 -3.95 -8.82 4.76
C LEU A 178 -4.08 -7.59 5.68
N VAL A 179 -3.26 -7.53 6.74
CA VAL A 179 -3.21 -6.37 7.64
C VAL A 179 -2.83 -5.10 6.89
N LEU A 180 -1.72 -5.10 6.15
CA LEU A 180 -1.26 -3.90 5.44
C LEU A 180 -2.27 -3.41 4.40
N VAL A 181 -2.82 -4.31 3.58
CA VAL A 181 -3.81 -3.95 2.56
C VAL A 181 -5.07 -3.40 3.22
N SER A 182 -5.55 -4.02 4.29
CA SER A 182 -6.73 -3.51 4.99
C SER A 182 -6.48 -2.14 5.65
N GLN A 183 -5.30 -1.90 6.21
CA GLN A 183 -4.93 -0.63 6.83
C GLN A 183 -4.88 0.48 5.78
N LEU A 184 -4.27 0.20 4.61
CA LEU A 184 -4.23 1.12 3.47
C LEU A 184 -5.64 1.44 2.96
N ILE A 185 -6.47 0.41 2.70
CA ILE A 185 -7.85 0.60 2.24
C ILE A 185 -8.61 1.45 3.27
N GLN A 186 -8.53 1.09 4.56
CA GLN A 186 -9.26 1.79 5.60
C GLN A 186 -8.83 3.25 5.71
N TYR A 187 -7.52 3.50 5.67
CA TYR A 187 -6.95 4.84 5.74
C TYR A 187 -7.41 5.71 4.57
N PHE A 188 -7.24 5.23 3.33
CA PHE A 188 -7.61 6.02 2.16
C PHE A 188 -9.12 6.22 2.06
N VAL A 189 -9.94 5.19 2.34
CA VAL A 189 -11.40 5.32 2.33
C VAL A 189 -11.87 6.32 3.39
N HIS A 190 -11.36 6.22 4.61
CA HIS A 190 -11.74 7.12 5.71
C HIS A 190 -11.37 8.58 5.41
N ASN A 191 -10.11 8.85 5.03
CA ASN A 191 -9.67 10.22 4.78
C ASN A 191 -10.37 10.85 3.57
N ASN A 192 -10.56 10.08 2.49
CA ASN A 192 -11.29 10.58 1.31
C ASN A 192 -12.78 10.79 1.59
N ALA A 193 -13.41 9.94 2.41
CA ALA A 193 -14.79 10.17 2.84
C ALA A 193 -14.92 11.45 3.68
N LEU A 194 -14.03 11.65 4.66
CA LEU A 194 -14.01 12.86 5.48
C LEU A 194 -13.75 14.11 4.64
N LEU A 195 -12.84 14.04 3.65
CA LEU A 195 -12.57 15.15 2.73
C LEU A 195 -13.85 15.56 1.98
N VAL A 196 -14.56 14.60 1.39
CA VAL A 196 -15.82 14.85 0.66
C VAL A 196 -16.87 15.45 1.60
N ILE A 197 -17.06 14.87 2.79
CA ILE A 197 -18.02 15.38 3.78
C ILE A 197 -17.67 16.83 4.16
N LYS A 198 -16.41 17.10 4.50
CA LYS A 198 -15.95 18.44 4.91
C LYS A 198 -16.16 19.47 3.80
N LYS A 199 -15.77 19.17 2.54
CA LYS A 199 -15.99 20.06 1.40
C LYS A 199 -17.47 20.33 1.13
N MET A 200 -18.32 19.29 1.20
CA MET A 200 -19.77 19.42 1.07
C MET A 200 -20.37 20.29 2.18
N THR A 201 -20.00 20.07 3.45
CA THR A 201 -20.50 20.87 4.58
C THR A 201 -20.05 22.33 4.51
N ALA A 202 -18.88 22.60 3.93
CA ALA A 202 -18.36 23.95 3.75
C ALA A 202 -18.95 24.68 2.53
N GLY A 203 -19.79 24.03 1.72
CA GLY A 203 -20.31 24.60 0.47
C GLY A 203 -19.23 24.87 -0.58
N ILE A 204 -18.08 24.19 -0.50
CA ILE A 204 -16.97 24.35 -1.45
C ILE A 204 -17.23 23.45 -2.64
N HIS A 205 -17.67 24.04 -3.75
CA HIS A 205 -17.96 23.36 -5.01
C HIS A 205 -16.84 23.61 -6.02
N VAL A 206 -15.66 23.04 -5.78
CA VAL A 206 -14.52 23.13 -6.68
C VAL A 206 -14.09 21.72 -7.11
N LEU A 207 -13.93 21.53 -8.42
CA LEU A 207 -13.28 20.35 -8.97
C LEU A 207 -11.76 20.50 -8.81
N ASP A 208 -11.22 19.87 -7.78
CA ASP A 208 -9.78 19.69 -7.63
C ASP A 208 -9.39 18.20 -7.67
N MET A 209 -8.10 17.96 -7.83
CA MET A 209 -7.55 16.60 -7.96
C MET A 209 -7.88 15.73 -6.75
N GLU A 210 -8.03 16.32 -5.57
CA GLU A 210 -8.33 15.59 -4.34
C GLU A 210 -9.74 15.01 -4.36
N VAL A 211 -10.74 15.76 -4.83
CA VAL A 211 -12.10 15.21 -4.97
C VAL A 211 -12.13 14.14 -6.06
N ILE A 212 -11.32 14.26 -7.12
CA ILE A 212 -11.21 13.22 -8.15
C ILE A 212 -10.66 11.94 -7.55
N ILE A 213 -9.57 12.03 -6.82
CA ILE A 213 -8.99 10.90 -6.09
C ILE A 213 -10.02 10.30 -5.13
N ALA A 214 -10.71 11.14 -4.35
CA ALA A 214 -11.69 10.68 -3.38
C ALA A 214 -12.83 9.88 -4.01
N THR A 215 -13.39 10.36 -5.11
CA THR A 215 -14.46 9.63 -5.82
C THR A 215 -13.98 8.30 -6.40
N VAL A 216 -12.76 8.24 -6.94
CA VAL A 216 -12.17 6.98 -7.42
C VAL A 216 -12.03 5.98 -6.28
N VAL A 217 -11.43 6.40 -5.16
CA VAL A 217 -11.24 5.55 -3.97
C VAL A 217 -12.57 5.03 -3.43
N LEU A 218 -13.56 5.90 -3.26
CA LEU A 218 -14.87 5.53 -2.74
C LEU A 218 -15.62 4.60 -3.70
N THR A 219 -15.50 4.80 -5.01
CA THR A 219 -16.09 3.91 -6.01
C THR A 219 -15.53 2.50 -5.91
N LEU A 220 -14.20 2.37 -5.76
CA LEU A 220 -13.56 1.07 -5.60
C LEU A 220 -14.06 0.38 -4.32
N ALA A 221 -14.12 1.12 -3.20
CA ALA A 221 -14.61 0.60 -1.94
C ALA A 221 -16.07 0.12 -2.02
N ILE A 222 -16.95 0.91 -2.63
CA ILE A 222 -18.37 0.55 -2.82
C ILE A 222 -18.48 -0.68 -3.73
N SER A 223 -17.72 -0.74 -4.83
CA SER A 223 -17.76 -1.89 -5.74
C SER A 223 -17.36 -3.19 -5.03
N ALA A 224 -16.29 -3.16 -4.23
CA ALA A 224 -15.83 -4.30 -3.44
C ALA A 224 -16.88 -4.71 -2.39
N ALA A 225 -17.50 -3.73 -1.73
CA ALA A 225 -18.56 -3.96 -0.76
C ALA A 225 -19.81 -4.58 -1.41
N ILE A 226 -20.21 -4.19 -2.62
CA ILE A 226 -21.39 -4.77 -3.28
C ILE A 226 -21.18 -6.25 -3.65
N PHE A 227 -19.98 -6.63 -4.07
CA PHE A 227 -19.70 -7.98 -4.52
C PHE A 227 -19.27 -8.95 -3.41
N HIS A 228 -19.15 -8.48 -2.15
CA HIS A 228 -18.58 -9.25 -1.04
C HIS A 228 -19.18 -10.65 -0.85
N ASN A 229 -20.50 -10.86 -0.96
CA ASN A 229 -21.14 -12.14 -0.58
C ASN A 229 -21.98 -12.78 -1.69
N SER A 230 -21.86 -12.31 -2.93
CA SER A 230 -22.73 -12.78 -4.01
C SER A 230 -21.96 -13.46 -5.11
N LYS A 231 -22.51 -14.58 -5.63
CA LYS A 231 -22.16 -15.03 -6.97
C LYS A 231 -22.41 -13.87 -7.94
N VAL A 232 -21.36 -13.45 -8.62
CA VAL A 232 -21.43 -12.30 -9.53
C VAL A 232 -21.77 -12.83 -10.93
N SER A 233 -23.01 -12.60 -11.37
CA SER A 233 -23.39 -12.84 -12.76
C SER A 233 -22.95 -11.67 -13.64
N PRO A 234 -22.71 -11.88 -14.96
CA PRO A 234 -22.38 -10.79 -15.88
C PRO A 234 -23.37 -9.64 -15.84
N ILE A 235 -24.67 -9.94 -15.80
CA ILE A 235 -25.73 -8.91 -15.72
C ILE A 235 -25.59 -8.09 -14.44
N LYS A 236 -25.45 -8.76 -13.29
CA LYS A 236 -25.27 -8.06 -12.00
C LYS A 236 -24.01 -7.19 -12.03
N PHE A 237 -22.92 -7.69 -12.61
CA PHE A 237 -21.67 -6.95 -12.73
C PHE A 237 -21.84 -5.66 -13.54
N TYR A 238 -22.37 -5.77 -14.77
CA TYR A 238 -22.56 -4.63 -15.66
C TYR A 238 -23.58 -3.61 -15.13
N VAL A 239 -24.69 -4.06 -14.54
CA VAL A 239 -25.68 -3.16 -13.94
C VAL A 239 -25.06 -2.39 -12.78
N THR A 240 -24.36 -3.07 -11.86
CA THR A 240 -23.70 -2.40 -10.73
C THR A 240 -22.71 -1.34 -11.21
N TYR A 241 -21.80 -1.68 -12.12
CA TYR A 241 -20.82 -0.74 -12.63
C TYR A 241 -21.45 0.40 -13.45
N GLY A 242 -22.52 0.11 -14.20
CA GLY A 242 -23.31 1.12 -14.89
C GLY A 242 -23.94 2.11 -13.91
N LEU A 243 -24.54 1.62 -12.82
CA LEU A 243 -25.12 2.46 -11.77
C LEU A 243 -24.06 3.30 -11.05
N LEU A 244 -22.91 2.70 -10.71
CA LEU A 244 -21.78 3.43 -10.11
C LEU A 244 -21.27 4.53 -11.05
N ALA A 245 -21.08 4.23 -12.33
CA ALA A 245 -20.66 5.22 -13.31
C ALA A 245 -21.66 6.38 -13.43
N ASN A 246 -22.96 6.10 -13.45
CA ASN A 246 -23.99 7.13 -13.46
C ASN A 246 -23.98 7.96 -12.18
N ALA A 247 -23.86 7.33 -11.00
CA ALA A 247 -23.79 8.04 -9.72
C ALA A 247 -22.57 8.97 -9.66
N ILE A 248 -21.42 8.53 -10.17
CA ILE A 248 -20.20 9.34 -10.28
C ILE A 248 -20.44 10.53 -11.20
N ILE A 249 -21.02 10.32 -12.38
CA ILE A 249 -21.33 11.40 -13.33
C ILE A 249 -22.28 12.43 -12.69
N ILE A 250 -23.33 11.98 -12.02
CA ILE A 250 -24.29 12.88 -11.33
C ILE A 250 -23.58 13.65 -10.21
N PHE A 251 -22.79 12.96 -9.37
CA PHE A 251 -22.00 13.58 -8.32
C PHE A 251 -21.08 14.68 -8.89
N TRP A 252 -20.41 14.39 -10.01
CA TRP A 252 -19.60 15.37 -10.70
C TRP A 252 -20.43 16.55 -11.21
N ILE A 253 -21.54 16.32 -11.89
CA ILE A 253 -22.41 17.40 -12.38
C ILE A 253 -22.87 18.31 -11.22
N MET A 254 -23.21 17.74 -10.05
CA MET A 254 -23.59 18.49 -8.85
C MET A 254 -22.44 19.32 -8.27
N LEU A 255 -21.20 18.82 -8.35
CA LEU A 255 -20.01 19.54 -7.89
C LEU A 255 -19.51 20.59 -8.91
N LEU A 256 -19.84 20.42 -10.19
CA LEU A 256 -19.28 21.13 -11.34
C LEU A 256 -20.06 22.37 -11.82
N HIS A 257 -20.88 23.03 -11.00
CA HIS A 257 -21.54 24.26 -11.44
C HIS A 257 -20.58 25.48 -11.43
N PRO A 258 -20.32 26.21 -12.55
CA PRO A 258 -20.33 25.83 -13.97
C PRO A 258 -18.88 25.60 -14.48
N PHE A 259 -18.52 24.35 -14.73
CA PHE A 259 -17.27 23.98 -15.38
C PHE A 259 -17.39 24.21 -16.90
N SER A 260 -16.71 25.24 -17.42
CA SER A 260 -16.63 25.49 -18.85
C SER A 260 -15.52 24.64 -19.48
N PHE A 261 -15.84 23.82 -20.48
CA PHE A 261 -14.86 23.02 -21.24
C PHE A 261 -13.70 23.84 -21.82
N GLU A 262 -13.91 25.13 -22.15
CA GLU A 262 -12.86 26.06 -22.58
C GLU A 262 -11.75 26.25 -21.53
N LYS A 263 -12.07 26.17 -20.23
CA LYS A 263 -11.06 26.29 -19.16
C LYS A 263 -10.19 25.05 -19.04
N LEU A 264 -10.68 23.86 -19.39
CA LEU A 264 -9.92 22.61 -19.32
C LEU A 264 -8.73 22.63 -20.29
N VAL A 265 -8.95 23.09 -21.53
CA VAL A 265 -7.89 23.14 -22.58
C VAL A 265 -6.83 24.18 -22.25
N HIS A 266 -7.20 25.29 -21.60
CA HIS A 266 -6.25 26.30 -21.13
C HIS A 266 -5.51 25.93 -19.84
N TYR A 267 -5.99 24.94 -19.08
CA TYR A 267 -5.38 24.51 -17.81
C TYR A 267 -4.25 23.49 -17.97
N VAL A 268 -4.19 22.78 -19.10
CA VAL A 268 -3.19 21.74 -19.31
C VAL A 268 -1.89 22.36 -19.83
N SER A 269 -0.83 22.24 -19.04
CA SER A 269 0.49 22.76 -19.39
C SER A 269 1.14 21.94 -20.53
N ARG A 270 2.10 22.52 -21.26
CA ARG A 270 2.86 21.76 -22.27
C ARG A 270 3.58 20.56 -21.65
N ASN A 271 4.10 20.72 -20.42
CA ASN A 271 4.75 19.64 -19.69
C ASN A 271 3.79 18.47 -19.42
N GLN A 272 2.56 18.78 -19.03
CA GLN A 272 1.52 17.77 -18.81
C GLN A 272 1.19 17.02 -20.11
N ILE A 273 1.08 17.71 -21.24
CA ILE A 273 0.84 17.05 -22.55
C ILE A 273 2.01 16.13 -22.94
N TYR A 274 3.25 16.60 -22.81
CA TYR A 274 4.43 15.79 -23.12
C TYR A 274 4.54 14.56 -22.21
N LEU A 275 4.30 14.73 -20.92
CA LEU A 275 4.35 13.65 -19.95
C LEU A 275 3.22 12.63 -20.18
N LEU A 276 2.00 13.07 -20.47
CA LEU A 276 0.89 12.19 -20.86
C LEU A 276 1.22 11.41 -22.13
N SER A 277 1.76 12.07 -23.16
CA SER A 277 2.16 11.41 -24.41
C SER A 277 3.24 10.35 -24.17
N TYR A 278 4.21 10.66 -23.30
CA TYR A 278 5.26 9.74 -22.90
C TYR A 278 4.71 8.55 -22.09
N TRP A 279 3.74 8.75 -21.20
CA TRP A 279 3.08 7.66 -20.48
C TRP A 279 2.24 6.78 -21.41
N VAL A 280 1.56 7.34 -22.41
CA VAL A 280 0.86 6.57 -23.44
C VAL A 280 1.84 5.65 -24.18
N LEU A 281 3.02 6.17 -24.57
CA LEU A 281 4.06 5.36 -25.21
C LEU A 281 4.47 4.16 -24.33
N TRP A 282 4.74 4.38 -23.04
CA TRP A 282 5.10 3.31 -22.11
C TRP A 282 3.95 2.33 -21.83
N SER A 283 2.70 2.79 -21.85
CA SER A 283 1.52 1.94 -21.74
C SER A 283 1.39 1.02 -22.95
N VAL A 284 1.62 1.55 -24.15
CA VAL A 284 1.66 0.75 -25.39
C VAL A 284 2.81 -0.25 -25.34
N MET A 285 3.99 0.15 -24.85
CA MET A 285 5.13 -0.76 -24.67
C MET A 285 4.81 -1.89 -23.68
N ALA A 286 4.13 -1.60 -22.57
CA ALA A 286 3.70 -2.60 -21.60
C ALA A 286 2.77 -3.64 -22.24
N ILE A 287 1.80 -3.20 -23.03
CA ILE A 287 0.89 -4.09 -23.79
C ILE A 287 1.69 -4.92 -24.81
N ALA A 288 2.61 -4.31 -25.54
CA ALA A 288 3.46 -5.00 -26.52
C ALA A 288 4.32 -6.09 -25.86
N VAL A 289 4.89 -5.83 -24.68
CA VAL A 289 5.63 -6.79 -23.86
C VAL A 289 4.73 -7.99 -23.51
N VAL A 290 3.51 -7.75 -23.01
CA VAL A 290 2.55 -8.81 -22.68
C VAL A 290 2.21 -9.66 -23.90
N ILE A 291 1.92 -9.04 -25.04
CA ILE A 291 1.59 -9.75 -26.29
C ILE A 291 2.79 -10.59 -26.77
N TYR A 292 3.99 -10.00 -26.77
CA TYR A 292 5.20 -10.66 -27.21
C TYR A 292 5.52 -11.91 -26.39
N PHE A 293 5.52 -11.80 -25.06
CA PHE A 293 5.81 -12.95 -24.19
C PHE A 293 4.69 -13.98 -24.19
N ASN A 294 3.42 -13.58 -24.37
CA ASN A 294 2.32 -14.56 -24.49
C ASN A 294 2.49 -15.41 -25.75
N LYS A 295 2.90 -14.80 -26.87
CA LYS A 295 3.18 -15.52 -28.11
C LYS A 295 4.35 -16.51 -27.97
N HIS A 296 5.30 -16.24 -27.07
CA HIS A 296 6.51 -17.04 -26.89
C HIS A 296 6.55 -17.79 -25.54
N LYS A 297 5.40 -17.97 -24.88
CA LYS A 297 5.28 -18.55 -23.53
C LYS A 297 5.98 -19.90 -23.36
N ASN A 298 6.00 -20.72 -24.42
CA ASN A 298 6.61 -22.05 -24.39
C ASN A 298 8.13 -22.07 -24.66
N ARG A 299 8.74 -20.93 -24.97
CA ARG A 299 10.16 -20.84 -25.37
C ARG A 299 11.02 -19.97 -24.46
N ILE A 300 10.39 -19.13 -23.63
CA ILE A 300 11.10 -18.11 -22.86
C ILE A 300 10.78 -18.25 -21.38
N HIS A 301 11.81 -18.52 -20.57
CA HIS A 301 11.73 -18.66 -19.10
C HIS A 301 12.35 -17.45 -18.37
N TYR A 302 12.11 -16.23 -18.86
CA TYR A 302 12.53 -15.01 -18.17
C TYR A 302 11.44 -14.53 -17.21
N ASP A 303 11.85 -13.91 -16.10
CA ASP A 303 10.93 -13.24 -15.19
C ASP A 303 10.39 -11.96 -15.85
N VAL A 304 9.25 -12.08 -16.53
CA VAL A 304 8.59 -10.98 -17.24
C VAL A 304 8.29 -9.80 -16.30
N ARG A 305 8.17 -10.03 -14.99
CA ARG A 305 7.90 -8.97 -14.00
C ARG A 305 9.00 -7.93 -13.93
N LYS A 306 10.25 -8.29 -14.20
CA LYS A 306 11.37 -7.33 -14.16
C LYS A 306 11.26 -6.26 -15.26
N TYR A 307 10.64 -6.57 -16.41
CA TYR A 307 10.33 -5.56 -17.44
C TYR A 307 9.34 -4.52 -16.90
N PHE A 308 8.37 -4.94 -16.10
CA PHE A 308 7.41 -4.02 -15.50
C PHE A 308 8.04 -3.13 -14.44
N HIS A 309 9.05 -3.59 -13.69
CA HIS A 309 9.81 -2.72 -12.79
C HIS A 309 10.51 -1.60 -13.56
N VAL A 310 11.11 -1.92 -14.71
CA VAL A 310 11.73 -0.92 -15.59
C VAL A 310 10.71 0.06 -16.16
N ILE A 311 9.56 -0.42 -16.63
CA ILE A 311 8.46 0.44 -17.11
C ILE A 311 7.97 1.35 -15.99
N MET A 312 7.81 0.82 -14.77
CA MET A 312 7.41 1.60 -13.60
C MET A 312 8.41 2.70 -13.29
N VAL A 313 9.73 2.42 -13.29
CA VAL A 313 10.77 3.46 -13.14
C VAL A 313 10.65 4.50 -14.26
N ALA A 314 10.48 4.07 -15.50
CA ALA A 314 10.38 4.96 -16.65
C ALA A 314 9.17 5.88 -16.59
N VAL A 315 8.04 5.43 -16.01
CA VAL A 315 6.81 6.22 -15.82
C VAL A 315 6.90 7.13 -14.59
N TYR A 316 7.32 6.58 -13.45
CA TYR A 316 7.31 7.28 -12.15
C TYR A 316 8.42 8.32 -12.04
N LEU A 317 9.63 8.05 -12.55
CA LEU A 317 10.74 8.99 -12.44
C LEU A 317 10.41 10.37 -13.04
N PRO A 318 10.04 10.50 -14.34
CA PRO A 318 9.67 11.79 -14.90
C PRO A 318 8.37 12.34 -14.31
N GLY A 319 7.43 11.47 -13.92
CA GLY A 319 6.21 11.90 -13.24
C GLY A 319 6.48 12.62 -11.92
N LEU A 320 7.37 12.05 -11.10
CA LEU A 320 7.79 12.62 -9.83
C LEU A 320 8.65 13.86 -9.98
N LEU A 321 9.41 14.00 -11.07
CA LEU A 321 10.24 15.18 -11.29
C LEU A 321 9.48 16.35 -11.91
N LEU A 322 8.45 16.08 -12.72
CA LEU A 322 7.75 17.12 -13.50
C LEU A 322 6.38 17.48 -12.93
N GLU A 323 5.51 16.50 -12.67
CA GLU A 323 4.09 16.74 -12.35
C GLU A 323 3.56 15.68 -11.35
N PRO A 324 3.94 15.74 -10.06
CA PRO A 324 3.69 14.60 -9.18
C PRO A 324 2.24 14.47 -8.71
N MET A 325 1.48 15.58 -8.68
CA MET A 325 0.03 15.53 -8.44
C MET A 325 -0.70 14.83 -9.58
N MET A 326 -0.27 15.09 -10.83
CA MET A 326 -0.79 14.38 -11.99
C MET A 326 -0.42 12.90 -11.94
N LEU A 327 0.80 12.57 -11.50
CA LEU A 327 1.21 11.18 -11.27
C LEU A 327 0.37 10.50 -10.18
N ALA A 328 0.11 11.17 -9.06
CA ALA A 328 -0.70 10.63 -7.96
C ALA A 328 -2.11 10.28 -8.43
N LEU A 329 -2.75 11.18 -9.17
CA LEU A 329 -4.06 10.92 -9.79
C LEU A 329 -3.98 9.79 -10.82
N ALA A 330 -3.02 9.83 -11.74
CA ALA A 330 -2.86 8.80 -12.76
C ALA A 330 -2.64 7.41 -12.14
N ALA A 331 -1.92 7.33 -11.02
CA ALA A 331 -1.71 6.10 -10.27
C ALA A 331 -3.02 5.58 -9.63
N TRP A 332 -3.89 6.45 -9.10
CA TRP A 332 -5.22 6.04 -8.62
C TRP A 332 -6.10 5.52 -9.76
N CYS A 333 -6.09 6.19 -10.91
CA CYS A 333 -6.80 5.74 -12.10
C CYS A 333 -6.26 4.39 -12.60
N ALA A 334 -4.94 4.20 -12.63
CA ALA A 334 -4.31 2.93 -12.99
C ALA A 334 -4.67 1.83 -12.00
N PHE A 335 -4.70 2.13 -10.70
CA PHE A 335 -5.11 1.18 -9.66
C PHE A 335 -6.57 0.77 -9.83
N ALA A 336 -7.46 1.74 -10.08
CA ALA A 336 -8.86 1.48 -10.35
C ALA A 336 -9.05 0.60 -11.59
N LEU A 337 -8.31 0.85 -12.66
CA LEU A 337 -8.33 0.05 -13.88
C LEU A 337 -7.83 -1.37 -13.63
N LEU A 338 -6.67 -1.54 -12.98
CA LEU A 338 -6.13 -2.87 -12.67
C LEU A 338 -7.08 -3.65 -11.76
N PHE A 339 -7.65 -3.01 -10.74
CA PHE A 339 -8.62 -3.62 -9.86
C PHE A 339 -9.89 -4.06 -10.62
N LEU A 340 -10.40 -3.22 -11.52
CA LEU A 340 -11.53 -3.56 -12.37
C LEU A 340 -11.22 -4.75 -13.30
N LEU A 341 -10.08 -4.72 -13.99
CA LEU A 341 -9.65 -5.82 -14.86
C LEU A 341 -9.48 -7.13 -14.07
N GLU A 342 -8.94 -7.04 -12.86
CA GLU A 342 -8.82 -8.20 -11.99
C GLU A 342 -10.18 -8.73 -11.55
N GLN A 343 -11.18 -7.86 -11.30
CA GLN A 343 -12.55 -8.31 -11.07
C GLN A 343 -13.18 -8.98 -12.31
N PHE A 344 -12.95 -8.45 -13.52
CA PHE A 344 -13.39 -9.10 -14.77
C PHE A 344 -12.84 -10.54 -14.86
N ARG A 345 -11.55 -10.72 -14.54
CA ARG A 345 -10.88 -12.02 -14.54
C ARG A 345 -11.43 -12.93 -13.42
N MET A 346 -11.39 -12.45 -12.17
CA MET A 346 -11.77 -13.21 -10.97
C MET A 346 -13.23 -13.67 -11.02
N TYR A 347 -14.16 -12.80 -11.46
CA TYR A 347 -15.57 -13.16 -11.61
C TYR A 347 -15.93 -13.75 -12.98
N LYS A 348 -14.94 -14.00 -13.84
CA LYS A 348 -15.09 -14.63 -15.18
C LYS A 348 -16.08 -13.89 -16.10
N ILE A 349 -16.09 -12.56 -16.06
CA ILE A 349 -17.02 -11.72 -16.83
C ILE A 349 -16.57 -11.61 -18.31
N PRO A 350 -17.38 -12.06 -19.29
CA PRO A 350 -17.07 -11.92 -20.72
C PRO A 350 -17.25 -10.46 -21.18
N PRO A 351 -16.55 -10.00 -22.24
CA PRO A 351 -15.68 -10.76 -23.13
C PRO A 351 -14.21 -10.83 -22.67
N LEU A 352 -13.81 -10.04 -21.67
CA LEU A 352 -12.40 -9.84 -21.33
C LEU A 352 -11.79 -10.95 -20.48
N SER A 353 -12.60 -11.69 -19.71
CA SER A 353 -12.09 -12.64 -18.71
C SER A 353 -11.11 -13.67 -19.26
N SER A 354 -11.36 -14.25 -20.44
CA SER A 354 -10.49 -15.27 -21.05
C SER A 354 -9.16 -14.70 -21.51
N SER A 355 -9.18 -13.53 -22.16
CA SER A 355 -7.97 -12.82 -22.59
C SER A 355 -7.13 -12.39 -21.40
N LEU A 356 -7.76 -11.92 -20.32
CA LEU A 356 -7.08 -11.52 -19.09
C LEU A 356 -6.44 -12.71 -18.39
N GLU A 357 -7.16 -13.84 -18.25
CA GLU A 357 -6.63 -15.07 -17.67
C GLU A 357 -5.39 -15.56 -18.43
N SER A 358 -5.46 -15.61 -19.77
CA SER A 358 -4.31 -15.97 -20.60
C SER A 358 -3.17 -14.97 -20.43
N SER A 359 -3.45 -13.67 -20.45
CA SER A 359 -2.42 -12.63 -20.41
C SER A 359 -1.70 -12.58 -19.07
N LEU A 360 -2.45 -12.71 -17.98
CA LEU A 360 -1.94 -12.65 -16.61
C LEU A 360 -1.28 -13.96 -16.17
N SER A 361 -1.57 -15.07 -16.85
CA SER A 361 -0.94 -16.37 -16.56
C SER A 361 0.59 -16.37 -16.70
N LEU A 362 1.17 -15.41 -17.42
CA LEU A 362 2.63 -15.21 -17.51
C LEU A 362 3.26 -14.63 -16.24
N PHE A 363 2.46 -13.96 -15.43
CA PHE A 363 2.93 -13.20 -14.27
C PHE A 363 2.69 -13.94 -12.95
N LEU A 364 2.01 -15.10 -13.01
CA LEU A 364 1.73 -15.94 -11.85
C LEU A 364 3.03 -16.32 -11.14
N ASP A 365 3.05 -16.06 -9.83
CA ASP A 365 4.15 -16.44 -8.95
C ASP A 365 3.70 -17.44 -7.89
N GLU A 366 4.65 -17.97 -7.12
CA GLU A 366 4.35 -18.67 -5.86
C GLU A 366 3.53 -17.79 -4.89
N LYS A 367 3.63 -16.47 -5.05
CA LYS A 367 2.88 -15.44 -4.33
C LYS A 367 1.39 -15.39 -4.71
N ASP A 368 0.98 -15.86 -5.89
CA ASP A 368 -0.41 -15.78 -6.38
C ASP A 368 -1.14 -17.13 -6.25
N SER A 369 -1.48 -17.51 -5.02
CA SER A 369 -2.13 -18.81 -4.71
C SER A 369 -3.65 -18.75 -4.54
N GLY A 370 -4.21 -17.55 -4.38
CA GLY A 370 -5.64 -17.32 -4.12
C GLY A 370 -6.44 -16.96 -5.37
N PRO A 371 -7.76 -16.69 -5.23
CA PRO A 371 -8.61 -16.29 -6.34
C PRO A 371 -8.23 -14.95 -6.97
N MET A 372 -7.63 -14.04 -6.19
CA MET A 372 -7.16 -12.72 -6.64
C MET A 372 -5.65 -12.75 -6.87
N LEU A 373 -5.21 -12.25 -8.02
CA LEU A 373 -3.80 -12.06 -8.35
C LEU A 373 -3.36 -10.71 -7.80
N VAL A 374 -2.40 -10.72 -6.90
CA VAL A 374 -2.02 -9.53 -6.12
C VAL A 374 -0.67 -8.97 -6.53
N SER A 375 0.22 -9.79 -7.10
CA SER A 375 1.60 -9.37 -7.42
C SER A 375 1.67 -8.14 -8.32
N HIS A 376 0.84 -8.08 -9.37
CA HIS A 376 0.81 -6.97 -10.32
C HIS A 376 0.20 -5.70 -9.72
N ILE A 377 -0.80 -5.85 -8.84
CA ILE A 377 -1.38 -4.75 -8.07
C ILE A 377 -0.36 -4.20 -7.07
N TYR A 378 0.36 -5.08 -6.37
CA TYR A 378 1.38 -4.67 -5.39
C TYR A 378 2.55 -3.94 -6.01
N LEU A 379 2.95 -4.28 -7.24
CA LEU A 379 3.98 -3.49 -7.93
C LEU A 379 3.50 -2.04 -8.13
N LEU A 380 2.27 -1.83 -8.61
CA LEU A 380 1.72 -0.47 -8.76
C LEU A 380 1.61 0.23 -7.39
N VAL A 381 1.01 -0.45 -6.41
CA VAL A 381 0.77 0.09 -5.05
C VAL A 381 2.09 0.44 -4.36
N GLY A 382 3.13 -0.38 -4.52
CA GLY A 382 4.46 -0.15 -3.95
C GLY A 382 5.12 1.13 -4.41
N PHE A 383 4.97 1.47 -5.69
CA PHE A 383 5.40 2.77 -6.21
C PHE A 383 4.45 3.90 -5.81
N SER A 384 3.13 3.63 -5.74
CA SER A 384 2.11 4.68 -5.61
C SER A 384 1.85 5.14 -4.18
N VAL A 385 1.85 4.26 -3.19
CA VAL A 385 1.49 4.64 -1.82
C VAL A 385 2.43 5.69 -1.23
N PRO A 386 3.77 5.59 -1.38
CA PRO A 386 4.67 6.67 -0.97
C PRO A 386 4.30 8.02 -1.60
N VAL A 387 3.86 8.02 -2.86
CA VAL A 387 3.39 9.22 -3.55
C VAL A 387 2.08 9.70 -2.93
N TRP A 388 1.06 8.85 -2.83
CA TRP A 388 -0.25 9.20 -2.27
C TRP A 388 -0.18 9.74 -0.84
N LEU A 389 0.72 9.20 0.00
CA LEU A 389 0.94 9.67 1.36
C LEU A 389 1.70 11.01 1.42
N SER A 390 2.49 11.32 0.40
CA SER A 390 3.28 12.57 0.29
C SER A 390 2.50 13.70 -0.39
N THR A 391 1.49 13.35 -1.18
CA THR A 391 0.63 14.29 -1.91
C THR A 391 -0.72 14.55 -1.23
N ASP A 392 -0.88 14.08 0.01
CA ASP A 392 -2.12 14.24 0.79
C ASP A 392 -2.38 15.74 1.04
N ALA A 393 -3.58 16.22 0.71
CA ALA A 393 -3.96 17.64 0.56
C ALA A 393 -3.33 18.41 -0.63
N GLY A 394 -3.02 17.71 -1.73
CA GLY A 394 -2.83 18.33 -3.05
C GLY A 394 -1.52 19.10 -3.25
N HIS A 395 -0.64 19.08 -2.26
CA HIS A 395 0.63 19.82 -2.28
C HIS A 395 1.75 19.03 -1.59
N PHE A 396 2.98 19.17 -2.08
CA PHE A 396 4.15 18.80 -1.27
C PHE A 396 4.36 19.88 -0.22
N LEU A 397 4.32 19.47 1.04
CA LEU A 397 4.40 20.41 2.15
C LEU A 397 5.86 20.71 2.52
N THR A 398 6.79 19.77 2.24
CA THR A 398 8.20 19.89 2.60
C THR A 398 9.16 19.19 1.61
N SER A 399 10.45 19.52 1.68
CA SER A 399 11.51 18.77 1.01
C SER A 399 11.62 17.32 1.51
N GLU A 400 11.23 17.06 2.76
CA GLU A 400 11.18 15.73 3.38
C GLU A 400 10.10 14.84 2.72
N ASP A 401 8.91 15.40 2.45
CA ASP A 401 7.84 14.73 1.69
C ASP A 401 8.31 14.38 0.28
N TYR A 402 9.17 15.21 -0.29
CA TYR A 402 9.67 15.00 -1.63
C TYR A 402 10.66 13.83 -1.73
N VAL A 403 11.55 13.61 -0.75
CA VAL A 403 12.48 12.46 -0.81
C VAL A 403 11.74 11.15 -0.56
N SER A 404 10.84 11.15 0.43
CA SER A 404 10.11 9.96 0.83
C SER A 404 9.16 9.47 -0.27
N CYS A 405 8.65 10.33 -1.16
CA CYS A 405 7.84 9.90 -2.29
C CYS A 405 8.60 9.02 -3.31
N PHE A 406 9.94 9.09 -3.36
CA PHE A 406 10.79 8.22 -4.19
C PHE A 406 11.03 6.84 -3.56
N SER A 407 10.50 6.54 -2.37
CA SER A 407 10.75 5.27 -1.68
C SER A 407 10.50 4.05 -2.55
N GLY A 408 9.36 3.98 -3.25
CA GLY A 408 9.05 2.90 -4.18
C GLY A 408 10.02 2.82 -5.36
N LEU A 409 10.42 3.96 -5.92
CA LEU A 409 11.38 4.03 -7.02
C LEU A 409 12.78 3.59 -6.60
N LEU A 410 13.27 4.08 -5.46
CA LEU A 410 14.59 3.72 -4.93
C LEU A 410 14.64 2.25 -4.52
N THR A 411 13.59 1.73 -3.91
CA THR A 411 13.58 0.35 -3.42
C THR A 411 13.29 -0.66 -4.51
N LEU A 412 12.12 -0.60 -5.16
CA LEU A 412 11.68 -1.58 -6.15
C LEU A 412 12.34 -1.36 -7.51
N GLY A 413 12.51 -0.08 -7.89
CA GLY A 413 13.11 0.28 -9.17
C GLY A 413 14.62 0.07 -9.18
N VAL A 414 15.32 0.66 -8.21
CA VAL A 414 16.79 0.69 -8.17
C VAL A 414 17.37 -0.45 -7.33
N GLY A 415 16.97 -0.55 -6.06
CA GLY A 415 17.52 -1.49 -5.09
C GLY A 415 17.29 -2.96 -5.44
N ASP A 416 16.04 -3.37 -5.64
CA ASP A 416 15.65 -4.74 -6.00
C ASP A 416 16.27 -5.17 -7.34
N SER A 417 16.26 -4.28 -8.34
CA SER A 417 16.90 -4.54 -9.63
C SER A 417 18.41 -4.77 -9.47
N ALA A 418 19.11 -3.91 -8.73
CA ALA A 418 20.54 -4.05 -8.48
C ALA A 418 20.88 -5.32 -7.70
N ALA A 419 20.12 -5.61 -6.62
CA ALA A 419 20.28 -6.84 -5.84
C ALA A 419 20.09 -8.09 -6.69
N SER A 420 19.06 -8.10 -7.54
CA SER A 420 18.75 -9.23 -8.42
C SER A 420 19.85 -9.44 -9.46
N VAL A 421 20.25 -8.39 -10.18
CA VAL A 421 21.26 -8.50 -11.26
C VAL A 421 22.62 -8.89 -10.71
N VAL A 422 23.08 -8.23 -9.64
CA VAL A 422 24.39 -8.52 -9.04
C VAL A 422 24.35 -9.85 -8.28
N GLY A 423 23.27 -10.14 -7.57
CA GLY A 423 23.12 -11.40 -6.82
C GLY A 423 23.13 -12.64 -7.73
N ILE A 424 22.51 -12.55 -8.92
CA ILE A 424 22.54 -13.63 -9.92
C ILE A 424 23.95 -13.81 -10.51
N ARG A 425 24.63 -12.70 -10.85
CA ARG A 425 25.93 -12.76 -11.55
C ARG A 425 27.13 -13.00 -10.63
N PHE A 426 27.09 -12.48 -9.41
CA PHE A 426 28.24 -12.40 -8.51
C PHE A 426 27.95 -12.90 -7.08
N GLY A 427 26.71 -13.28 -6.76
CA GLY A 427 26.30 -13.66 -5.40
C GLY A 427 26.82 -15.03 -4.95
N LYS A 428 28.05 -15.06 -4.41
CA LYS A 428 28.71 -16.25 -3.89
C LYS A 428 28.37 -16.49 -2.43
N THR A 429 28.32 -15.43 -1.61
CA THR A 429 28.06 -15.54 -0.18
C THR A 429 26.57 -15.45 0.10
N LYS A 430 25.92 -16.59 0.33
CA LYS A 430 24.49 -16.66 0.66
C LYS A 430 24.22 -16.15 2.07
N LEU A 431 23.06 -15.53 2.26
CA LEU A 431 22.67 -14.98 3.56
C LEU A 431 22.20 -16.07 4.52
N PRO A 432 22.49 -15.94 5.83
CA PRO A 432 22.05 -16.89 6.83
C PRO A 432 20.52 -16.89 6.94
N GLY A 433 19.91 -18.06 6.75
CA GLY A 433 18.45 -18.22 6.76
C GLY A 433 17.72 -17.76 5.49
N ASN A 434 18.41 -17.22 4.47
CA ASN A 434 17.83 -16.97 3.15
C ASN A 434 18.85 -17.27 2.05
N SER A 435 18.87 -18.53 1.58
CA SER A 435 19.82 -19.00 0.57
C SER A 435 19.57 -18.47 -0.84
N ARG A 436 18.38 -17.89 -1.09
CA ARG A 436 18.05 -17.24 -2.38
C ARG A 436 18.70 -15.87 -2.51
N LYS A 437 18.99 -15.20 -1.40
CA LYS A 437 19.62 -13.88 -1.35
C LYS A 437 21.12 -13.99 -1.05
N SER A 438 21.88 -12.95 -1.38
CA SER A 438 23.35 -12.94 -1.27
C SER A 438 23.84 -11.62 -0.69
N VAL A 439 24.96 -11.66 0.04
CA VAL A 439 25.59 -10.47 0.63
C VAL A 439 25.96 -9.47 -0.47
N GLU A 440 26.49 -9.96 -1.59
CA GLU A 440 26.87 -9.14 -2.74
C GLU A 440 25.65 -8.44 -3.36
N GLY A 441 24.52 -9.13 -3.45
CA GLY A 441 23.25 -8.52 -3.88
C GLY A 441 22.78 -7.42 -2.93
N THR A 442 22.83 -7.65 -1.62
CA THR A 442 22.46 -6.63 -0.62
C THR A 442 23.37 -5.40 -0.70
N LEU A 443 24.69 -5.59 -0.80
CA LEU A 443 25.64 -4.49 -0.95
C LEU A 443 25.40 -3.72 -2.26
N ALA A 444 25.08 -4.41 -3.36
CA ALA A 444 24.73 -3.76 -4.61
C ALA A 444 23.47 -2.90 -4.49
N SER A 445 22.45 -3.37 -3.77
CA SER A 445 21.25 -2.58 -3.48
C SER A 445 21.57 -1.31 -2.71
N ILE A 446 22.39 -1.41 -1.65
CA ILE A 446 22.81 -0.24 -0.84
C ILE A 446 23.53 0.78 -1.74
N VAL A 447 24.54 0.34 -2.49
CA VAL A 447 25.32 1.23 -3.37
C VAL A 447 24.44 1.84 -4.46
N ALA A 448 23.58 1.06 -5.10
CA ALA A 448 22.70 1.55 -6.16
C ALA A 448 21.69 2.58 -5.63
N GLN A 449 21.11 2.36 -4.45
CA GLN A 449 20.20 3.31 -3.82
C GLN A 449 20.91 4.61 -3.42
N ILE A 450 22.14 4.54 -2.90
CA ILE A 450 22.96 5.72 -2.59
C ILE A 450 23.24 6.53 -3.87
N ILE A 451 23.64 5.86 -4.95
CA ILE A 451 23.83 6.50 -6.27
C ILE A 451 22.50 7.11 -6.74
N GLY A 452 21.39 6.40 -6.57
CA GLY A 452 20.05 6.88 -6.92
C GLY A 452 19.71 8.20 -6.21
N VAL A 453 19.91 8.28 -4.89
CA VAL A 453 19.72 9.52 -4.14
C VAL A 453 20.73 10.60 -4.55
N GLY A 454 21.98 10.24 -4.83
CA GLY A 454 22.98 11.17 -5.38
C GLY A 454 22.55 11.78 -6.72
N CYS A 455 21.95 10.97 -7.60
CA CYS A 455 21.34 11.45 -8.85
C CYS A 455 20.13 12.34 -8.58
N LEU A 456 19.27 11.99 -7.61
CA LEU A 456 18.15 12.84 -7.21
C LEU A 456 18.62 14.19 -6.66
N ASN A 457 19.75 14.24 -5.93
CA ASN A 457 20.32 15.51 -5.46
C ASN A 457 20.54 16.52 -6.59
N TYR A 458 20.91 16.06 -7.79
CA TYR A 458 21.09 16.93 -8.96
C TYR A 458 19.78 17.61 -9.38
N PHE A 459 18.65 16.91 -9.31
CA PHE A 459 17.36 17.43 -9.74
C PHE A 459 16.63 18.20 -8.65
N VAL A 460 16.85 17.82 -7.38
CA VAL A 460 15.97 18.23 -6.28
C VAL A 460 16.67 18.57 -4.98
N SER A 461 17.99 18.72 -5.01
CA SER A 461 18.80 19.23 -3.89
C SER A 461 18.64 18.43 -2.58
N VAL A 462 18.54 17.11 -2.69
CA VAL A 462 18.46 16.16 -1.57
C VAL A 462 19.87 15.83 -1.04
N PRO A 463 20.29 16.33 0.14
CA PRO A 463 21.62 16.07 0.65
C PRO A 463 21.78 14.61 1.07
N LEU A 464 22.93 13.99 0.75
CA LEU A 464 23.29 12.66 1.27
C LEU A 464 23.75 12.77 2.72
N THR A 465 22.80 12.72 3.67
CA THR A 465 23.09 12.76 5.11
C THR A 465 23.44 11.36 5.65
N PRO A 466 24.19 11.24 6.76
CA PRO A 466 24.42 9.95 7.43
C PRO A 466 23.13 9.22 7.81
N ARG A 467 22.05 9.96 8.08
CA ARG A 467 20.73 9.39 8.40
C ARG A 467 20.11 8.73 7.18
N ILE A 468 20.17 9.35 6.01
CA ILE A 468 19.68 8.75 4.75
C ILE A 468 20.50 7.50 4.40
N LEU A 469 21.82 7.54 4.56
CA LEU A 469 22.68 6.36 4.34
C LEU A 469 22.29 5.20 5.26
N PHE A 470 22.02 5.48 6.53
CA PHE A 470 21.54 4.49 7.49
C PHE A 470 20.17 3.92 7.08
N THR A 471 19.23 4.77 6.67
CA THR A 471 17.91 4.38 6.16
C THR A 471 18.00 3.43 4.96
N LEU A 472 18.77 3.79 3.92
CA LEU A 472 18.91 2.96 2.71
C LEU A 472 19.61 1.62 3.01
N SER A 473 20.55 1.64 3.95
CA SER A 473 21.18 0.41 4.45
C SER A 473 20.18 -0.49 5.15
N LEU A 474 19.38 0.06 6.08
CA LEU A 474 18.36 -0.68 6.82
C LEU A 474 17.27 -1.23 5.90
N ALA A 475 16.84 -0.47 4.89
CA ALA A 475 15.92 -0.92 3.85
C ALA A 475 16.49 -2.10 3.04
N SER A 476 17.77 -2.03 2.65
CA SER A 476 18.42 -3.12 1.93
C SER A 476 18.57 -4.39 2.78
N PHE A 477 18.82 -4.24 4.08
CA PHE A 477 18.80 -5.37 5.01
C PHE A 477 17.39 -5.94 5.18
N TYR A 478 16.36 -5.09 5.25
CA TYR A 478 14.98 -5.54 5.31
C TYR A 478 14.62 -6.39 4.08
N GLU A 479 14.96 -5.94 2.87
CA GLU A 479 14.80 -6.70 1.62
C GLU A 479 15.58 -8.03 1.60
N ALA A 480 16.76 -8.04 2.24
CA ALA A 480 17.62 -9.21 2.27
C ALA A 480 17.07 -10.34 3.15
N PHE A 481 16.27 -10.01 4.17
CA PHE A 481 15.77 -10.95 5.17
C PHE A 481 14.25 -11.14 5.16
N THR A 482 13.49 -10.29 4.46
CA THR A 482 12.05 -10.46 4.37
C THR A 482 11.66 -11.55 3.39
N ASP A 483 10.70 -12.37 3.80
CA ASP A 483 10.02 -13.36 2.96
C ASP A 483 8.60 -12.88 2.56
N GLN A 484 8.23 -11.65 2.95
CA GLN A 484 6.96 -11.02 2.56
C GLN A 484 7.01 -10.53 1.12
N ILE A 485 5.88 -10.04 0.59
CA ILE A 485 5.89 -9.30 -0.67
C ILE A 485 6.59 -7.96 -0.48
N ASP A 486 7.89 -7.99 -0.76
CA ASP A 486 8.79 -6.90 -1.11
C ASP A 486 8.08 -5.71 -1.79
N ASN A 487 7.27 -5.96 -2.83
CA ASN A 487 6.57 -4.90 -3.56
C ASN A 487 5.65 -4.02 -2.70
N LEU A 488 5.15 -4.51 -1.56
CA LEU A 488 4.28 -3.74 -0.67
C LEU A 488 5.03 -3.20 0.55
N THR A 489 5.82 -4.05 1.20
CA THR A 489 6.37 -3.73 2.52
C THR A 489 7.62 -2.86 2.45
N LEU A 490 8.51 -3.11 1.49
CA LEU A 490 9.80 -2.44 1.38
C LEU A 490 9.67 -0.93 1.09
N PRO A 491 8.78 -0.48 0.17
CA PRO A 491 8.56 0.95 -0.05
C PRO A 491 8.02 1.67 1.18
N LEU A 492 7.09 1.06 1.93
CA LEU A 492 6.49 1.63 3.13
C LEU A 492 7.51 1.73 4.28
N PHE A 493 8.31 0.69 4.46
CA PHE A 493 9.39 0.70 5.44
C PHE A 493 10.35 1.85 5.14
N THR A 494 10.81 1.93 3.90
CA THR A 494 11.75 2.97 3.45
C THR A 494 11.14 4.36 3.52
N TYR A 495 9.86 4.51 3.18
CA TYR A 495 9.10 5.75 3.31
C TYR A 495 9.13 6.30 4.74
N SER A 496 8.77 5.45 5.71
CA SER A 496 8.72 5.85 7.12
C SER A 496 10.07 6.30 7.65
N LEU A 497 11.16 5.65 7.23
CA LEU A 497 12.51 5.98 7.64
C LEU A 497 13.06 7.21 6.91
N LEU A 498 12.81 7.35 5.60
CA LEU A 498 13.31 8.47 4.81
C LEU A 498 12.75 9.79 5.33
N ARG A 499 11.45 9.82 5.61
CA ARG A 499 10.74 10.99 6.14
C ARG A 499 11.30 11.50 7.48
N LEU A 500 11.97 10.63 8.25
CA LEU A 500 12.58 11.00 9.54
C LEU A 500 14.09 11.26 9.45
N SER A 501 14.67 10.92 8.31
CA SER A 501 16.11 11.01 8.06
C SER A 501 16.53 12.27 7.28
N SER A 502 15.61 12.84 6.50
CA SER A 502 15.67 14.19 5.95
C SER A 502 15.45 15.23 7.04
#